data_AF-A0A8J1YNX5-F1
#
_entry.id   AF-A0A8J1YNX5-F1
#
_cell.length_a   1.000
_cell.length_b   1.000
_cell.length_c   1.000
_cell.angle_alpha   90.00
_cell.angle_beta   90.00
_cell.angle_gamma   90.00
#
_symmetry.space_group_name_H-M   'P 1'
#
loop_
_entity.id
_entity.type
_entity.pdbx_description
1 polymer ?
#
loop_
_entity_poly.entity_id
_entity_poly.type
_entity_poly.pdbx_seq_one_letter_code
_entity_poly.pdbx_strand_id
1 'polypeptide(L)'
;SCFSLVTFAESRSLLRSTPSLKAGVTSTIDKRAMDHPASSSPLLHKSSCGINSATSTSTTSYVASSVAIISSTSTSGYTARSVDLPSVTPNPAITASSYISLTNDIPAILNHAVDISSHSWELGTLTEALLEVYNPSLTPFEWDGGAFGGDVPWAMFSVLLDTISGYNWTGAPNSDPNNLADYLDPSTAPSPLISQPLVSGLGSLGDPNSLGPAVWVLAKFAQRDDVKGELSLRCAGDYAWAVGNQLSYLKAGFTSANGTISDRDGYFEVWSDMGGVIPPFPAYLGLATYNSSLFNFSLSQWTLEASALLDNSVQLYRHINDFDAQFWATGHGWMMLGAVRVLESINASGQVGQFWNVVEGVETQLSAVFAALFGQLDDDNLLPDYMLQANSTLSIGDASGTAVVVAAYYRFVKLCPWQVNNKMNASASNAFDGVVAKISSDGWLTQVFDPEWTNGWVVYSGSNLRSPEAQSFTATMWAARTAAGF
;
A
#
# COMPACT_ATOMS: atom_id res chain seq x y z
N SER A 1 -1.65 30.87 54.33
CA SER A 1 -2.28 29.52 54.39
C SER A 1 -1.84 28.72 53.19
N CYS A 2 -1.41 27.48 53.43
CA CYS A 2 -0.47 26.66 52.65
C CYS A 2 -0.96 26.07 51.31
N PHE A 3 -0.01 26.00 50.36
CA PHE A 3 0.43 24.90 49.47
C PHE A 3 -0.52 23.97 48.67
N SER A 4 -0.13 23.87 47.39
CA SER A 4 0.15 22.68 46.53
C SER A 4 -0.91 21.95 45.70
N LEU A 5 -0.60 21.95 44.39
CA LEU A 5 -0.49 20.84 43.42
C LEU A 5 -1.17 19.50 43.74
N VAL A 6 -1.96 19.02 42.77
CA VAL A 6 -2.35 17.62 42.60
C VAL A 6 -1.93 17.14 41.21
N THR A 7 -0.95 16.23 41.19
CA THR A 7 -0.69 15.25 40.13
C THR A 7 -1.59 14.03 40.33
N PHE A 8 -2.18 13.50 39.27
CA PHE A 8 -2.83 12.18 39.29
C PHE A 8 -2.05 11.19 38.43
N ALA A 9 -1.49 10.19 39.09
CA ALA A 9 -1.11 8.90 38.53
C ALA A 9 -1.68 7.83 39.47
N GLU A 10 -2.43 6.87 38.94
CA GLU A 10 -2.62 5.49 39.45
C GLU A 10 -3.69 4.81 38.55
N SER A 11 -3.32 3.77 37.80
CA SER A 11 -3.25 2.35 38.19
C SER A 11 -4.56 1.60 37.98
N ARG A 12 -4.55 0.64 37.04
CA ARG A 12 -5.59 -0.40 36.91
C ARG A 12 -5.03 -1.73 37.38
N SER A 13 -5.71 -2.33 38.35
CA SER A 13 -5.65 -3.76 38.66
C SER A 13 -6.96 -4.40 38.26
N LEU A 14 -6.95 -5.65 37.78
CA LEU A 14 -7.86 -6.71 38.22
C LEU A 14 -7.41 -8.10 37.71
N LEU A 15 -7.12 -8.96 38.70
CA LEU A 15 -7.08 -10.43 38.73
C LEU A 15 -8.46 -11.01 38.34
N ARG A 16 -8.75 -12.28 37.97
CA ARG A 16 -8.21 -13.66 38.12
C ARG A 16 -9.16 -14.55 37.26
N SER A 17 -8.82 -15.69 36.66
CA SER A 17 -8.67 -17.01 37.31
C SER A 17 -8.59 -18.14 36.25
N THR A 18 -7.77 -19.15 36.53
CA THR A 18 -7.66 -20.45 35.84
C THR A 18 -8.48 -21.54 36.55
N PRO A 19 -8.73 -22.68 35.87
CA PRO A 19 -8.51 -23.97 36.52
C PRO A 19 -7.67 -24.96 35.70
N SER A 20 -6.87 -25.74 36.42
CA SER A 20 -5.98 -26.81 35.94
C SER A 20 -6.69 -28.16 35.78
N LEU A 21 -6.19 -29.02 34.89
CA LEU A 21 -6.29 -30.48 35.01
C LEU A 21 -4.95 -31.13 34.62
N LYS A 22 -4.42 -31.95 35.53
CA LYS A 22 -3.27 -32.86 35.35
C LYS A 22 -3.77 -34.25 34.98
N ALA A 23 -3.07 -34.95 34.10
CA ALA A 23 -2.81 -36.38 34.19
C ALA A 23 -1.53 -36.71 33.44
N GLY A 24 -0.61 -37.44 34.08
CA GLY A 24 0.60 -37.97 33.46
C GLY A 24 0.58 -39.49 33.46
N VAL A 25 1.35 -40.10 32.55
CA VAL A 25 1.90 -41.47 32.69
C VAL A 25 3.29 -41.51 32.04
N THR A 26 4.16 -42.22 32.74
CA THR A 26 5.61 -42.47 32.61
C THR A 26 5.96 -43.69 31.75
N SER A 27 7.15 -43.69 31.10
CA SER A 27 8.20 -44.76 31.11
C SER A 27 9.30 -44.48 30.06
N THR A 28 10.53 -44.06 30.37
CA THR A 28 11.79 -44.80 30.74
C THR A 28 12.56 -45.57 29.64
N ILE A 29 13.84 -45.14 29.46
CA ILE A 29 15.11 -45.94 29.31
C ILE A 29 15.41 -46.54 27.90
N ASP A 30 16.62 -46.55 27.28
CA ASP A 30 18.03 -46.35 27.70
C ASP A 30 19.01 -45.93 26.55
N LYS A 31 20.10 -45.30 27.00
CA LYS A 31 21.51 -45.11 26.56
C LYS A 31 22.15 -45.95 25.42
N ARG A 32 23.03 -45.29 24.64
CA ARG A 32 24.54 -45.38 24.59
C ARG A 32 25.08 -44.67 23.31
N ALA A 33 25.97 -43.67 23.40
CA ALA A 33 27.47 -43.74 23.38
C ALA A 33 28.03 -44.37 22.08
N MET A 34 29.08 -43.91 21.38
CA MET A 34 30.18 -42.94 21.59
C MET A 34 30.97 -42.83 20.25
N ASP A 35 31.89 -41.85 20.17
CA ASP A 35 33.15 -41.84 19.38
C ASP A 35 33.27 -41.12 18.00
N HIS A 36 34.05 -40.01 18.05
CA HIS A 36 34.98 -39.46 17.04
C HIS A 36 36.18 -40.43 16.80
N PRO A 37 37.10 -40.31 15.80
CA PRO A 37 37.65 -39.06 15.23
C PRO A 37 38.08 -39.07 13.73
N ALA A 38 38.72 -37.98 13.32
CA ALA A 38 39.29 -37.64 12.02
C ALA A 38 40.48 -38.51 11.54
N SER A 39 40.73 -38.52 10.23
CA SER A 39 42.07 -38.67 9.63
C SER A 39 42.14 -38.11 8.21
N SER A 40 43.36 -37.95 7.71
CA SER A 40 43.85 -36.93 6.76
C SER A 40 44.57 -37.53 5.53
N SER A 41 44.35 -36.94 4.33
CA SER A 41 45.25 -36.73 3.15
C SER A 41 45.99 -37.97 2.53
N PRO A 42 46.76 -37.91 1.39
CA PRO A 42 47.24 -36.78 0.55
C PRO A 42 47.32 -37.02 -1.01
N LEU A 43 47.94 -36.05 -1.71
CA LEU A 43 48.78 -36.08 -2.96
C LEU A 43 48.17 -35.39 -4.21
N LEU A 44 48.62 -34.18 -4.61
CA LEU A 44 49.86 -33.77 -5.32
C LEU A 44 49.92 -34.16 -6.82
N HIS A 45 49.78 -33.16 -7.71
CA HIS A 45 50.73 -32.96 -8.81
C HIS A 45 50.77 -31.51 -9.31
N LYS A 46 52.00 -30.97 -9.36
CA LYS A 46 52.41 -29.67 -9.92
C LYS A 46 52.40 -29.69 -11.45
N SER A 47 52.20 -28.52 -12.06
CA SER A 47 53.07 -28.00 -13.12
C SER A 47 52.91 -26.48 -13.29
N SER A 48 54.02 -25.82 -13.54
CA SER A 48 54.26 -24.37 -13.43
C SER A 48 54.58 -23.75 -14.79
N CYS A 49 54.23 -22.48 -14.99
CA CYS A 49 54.91 -21.40 -15.75
C CYS A 49 53.91 -20.24 -15.90
N GLY A 50 54.21 -18.95 -15.85
CA GLY A 50 55.43 -18.17 -15.82
C GLY A 50 55.03 -16.69 -15.92
N ILE A 51 55.87 -15.80 -15.42
CA ILE A 51 55.65 -14.39 -15.04
C ILE A 51 55.56 -13.45 -16.27
N ASN A 52 54.72 -12.41 -16.23
CA ASN A 52 55.13 -11.00 -16.45
C ASN A 52 53.98 -9.97 -16.33
N SER A 53 54.32 -8.86 -15.68
CA SER A 53 53.58 -7.62 -15.48
C SER A 53 53.44 -6.78 -16.76
N ALA A 54 52.29 -6.14 -16.95
CA ALA A 54 52.19 -4.87 -17.70
C ALA A 54 50.90 -4.11 -17.33
N THR A 55 51.10 -2.85 -16.94
CA THR A 55 50.10 -1.78 -16.87
C THR A 55 49.56 -1.45 -18.26
N SER A 56 48.24 -1.36 -18.44
CA SER A 56 47.65 -0.50 -19.46
C SER A 56 46.19 -0.17 -19.13
N THR A 57 45.91 1.13 -19.14
CA THR A 57 44.60 1.77 -19.19
C THR A 57 43.87 1.39 -20.48
N SER A 58 42.62 0.93 -20.39
CA SER A 58 41.72 0.95 -21.55
C SER A 58 40.28 1.24 -21.12
N THR A 59 39.82 2.41 -21.57
CA THR A 59 38.44 2.83 -21.69
C THR A 59 37.67 1.83 -22.54
N THR A 60 36.57 1.29 -22.03
CA THR A 60 35.59 0.53 -22.82
C THR A 60 34.26 1.28 -22.82
N SER A 61 33.98 1.87 -23.97
CA SER A 61 32.72 2.45 -24.39
C SER A 61 31.67 1.34 -24.56
N TYR A 62 30.56 1.42 -23.83
CA TYR A 62 29.38 0.58 -24.06
C TYR A 62 28.64 1.05 -25.31
N VAL A 63 28.57 0.18 -26.31
CA VAL A 63 27.72 0.33 -27.49
C VAL A 63 26.32 -0.17 -27.10
N ALA A 64 25.38 0.77 -26.95
CA ALA A 64 23.97 0.44 -26.77
C ALA A 64 23.44 -0.21 -28.05
N SER A 65 22.99 -1.46 -27.96
CA SER A 65 22.27 -2.13 -29.05
C SER A 65 20.80 -1.73 -28.98
N SER A 66 20.36 -0.91 -29.93
CA SER A 66 18.97 -0.50 -30.11
C SER A 66 18.16 -1.66 -30.67
N VAL A 67 17.32 -2.28 -29.83
CA VAL A 67 16.23 -3.14 -30.30
C VAL A 67 15.09 -2.23 -30.71
N ALA A 68 14.78 -2.21 -32.00
CA ALA A 68 13.62 -1.51 -32.54
C ALA A 68 12.34 -2.21 -32.03
N ILE A 69 11.64 -1.58 -31.10
CA ILE A 69 10.31 -1.99 -30.68
C ILE A 69 9.34 -1.58 -31.78
N ILE A 70 8.69 -2.57 -32.39
CA ILE A 70 7.59 -2.37 -33.32
C ILE A 70 6.44 -1.78 -32.51
N SER A 71 6.21 -0.48 -32.69
CA SER A 71 5.01 0.22 -32.22
C SER A 71 3.80 -0.41 -32.91
N SER A 72 3.05 -1.22 -32.16
CA SER A 72 1.67 -1.58 -32.51
C SER A 72 0.76 -0.65 -31.73
N THR A 73 0.43 0.48 -32.34
CA THR A 73 -0.64 1.36 -31.87
C THR A 73 -1.98 0.71 -32.16
N SER A 74 -2.41 -0.21 -31.29
CA SER A 74 -3.84 -0.48 -31.14
C SER A 74 -4.41 0.57 -30.20
N THR A 75 -4.88 1.68 -30.76
CA THR A 75 -5.82 2.57 -30.08
C THR A 75 -7.14 1.82 -29.92
N SER A 76 -7.24 1.00 -28.87
CA SER A 76 -8.51 0.57 -28.33
C SER A 76 -9.31 1.83 -27.99
N GLY A 77 -10.47 2.00 -28.64
CA GLY A 77 -11.34 3.14 -28.38
C GLY A 77 -11.70 3.19 -26.89
N TYR A 78 -11.12 4.17 -26.19
CA TYR A 78 -11.47 4.48 -24.81
C TYR A 78 -12.96 4.84 -24.77
N THR A 79 -13.77 4.01 -24.12
CA THR A 79 -15.15 4.35 -23.80
C THR A 79 -15.12 4.93 -22.39
N ALA A 80 -15.48 6.21 -22.25
CA ALA A 80 -15.54 6.85 -20.94
C ALA A 80 -16.39 6.03 -19.97
N ARG A 81 -15.82 5.69 -18.83
CA ARG A 81 -16.49 4.93 -17.79
C ARG A 81 -17.32 5.92 -16.98
N SER A 82 -18.61 6.04 -17.25
CA SER A 82 -19.47 6.89 -16.43
C SER A 82 -19.95 6.13 -15.21
N VAL A 83 -19.62 6.64 -14.02
CA VAL A 83 -20.15 6.16 -12.74
C VAL A 83 -21.02 7.27 -12.14
N ASP A 84 -22.24 6.95 -11.74
CA ASP A 84 -23.09 7.91 -11.05
C ASP A 84 -22.66 8.01 -9.58
N LEU A 85 -22.10 9.17 -9.21
CA LEU A 85 -21.53 9.42 -7.88
C LEU A 85 -22.41 10.42 -7.13
N PRO A 86 -23.07 10.02 -6.02
CA PRO A 86 -23.91 10.93 -5.26
C PRO A 86 -23.07 11.99 -4.54
N SER A 87 -23.70 13.09 -4.12
CA SER A 87 -23.04 14.04 -3.22
C SER A 87 -22.61 13.37 -1.92
N VAL A 88 -21.43 13.76 -1.44
CA VAL A 88 -20.86 13.23 -0.20
C VAL A 88 -21.36 14.00 1.02
N THR A 89 -21.34 13.34 2.19
CA THR A 89 -21.78 13.96 3.44
C THR A 89 -20.58 14.59 4.17
N PRO A 90 -20.57 15.91 4.42
CA PRO A 90 -19.51 16.53 5.21
C PRO A 90 -19.59 16.13 6.69
N ASN A 91 -18.45 16.18 7.37
CA ASN A 91 -18.41 16.17 8.82
C ASN A 91 -18.80 17.58 9.34
N PRO A 92 -19.93 17.73 10.07
CA PRO A 92 -20.42 19.03 10.52
C PRO A 92 -19.50 19.72 11.55
N ALA A 93 -18.54 19.01 12.13
CA ALA A 93 -17.56 19.59 13.05
C ALA A 93 -16.49 20.44 12.32
N ILE A 94 -16.29 20.21 11.01
CA ILE A 94 -15.25 20.89 10.23
C ILE A 94 -15.88 22.06 9.48
N THR A 95 -15.51 23.28 9.88
CA THR A 95 -16.07 24.53 9.32
C THR A 95 -15.12 25.27 8.40
N ALA A 96 -13.92 24.72 8.15
CA ALA A 96 -12.93 25.32 7.27
C ALA A 96 -13.46 25.41 5.83
N SER A 97 -13.32 26.58 5.20
CA SER A 97 -13.82 26.82 3.84
C SER A 97 -13.20 25.89 2.80
N SER A 98 -11.91 25.56 2.94
CA SER A 98 -11.20 24.60 2.09
C SER A 98 -11.84 23.22 2.13
N TYR A 99 -12.18 22.72 3.32
CA TYR A 99 -12.87 21.45 3.51
C TYR A 99 -14.27 21.45 2.88
N ILE A 100 -15.04 22.51 3.09
CA ILE A 100 -16.38 22.64 2.52
C ILE A 100 -16.32 22.70 0.99
N SER A 101 -15.36 23.46 0.42
CA SER A 101 -15.14 23.51 -1.02
C SER A 101 -14.82 22.12 -1.56
N LEU A 102 -13.81 21.46 -1.00
CA LEU A 102 -13.39 20.13 -1.41
C LEU A 102 -14.53 19.12 -1.34
N THR A 103 -15.34 19.16 -0.27
CA THR A 103 -16.52 18.29 -0.10
C THR A 103 -17.46 18.38 -1.31
N ASN A 104 -17.71 19.58 -1.83
CA ASN A 104 -18.59 19.75 -2.98
C ASN A 104 -17.96 19.23 -4.28
N ASP A 105 -16.63 19.22 -4.36
CA ASP A 105 -15.88 18.82 -5.55
C ASP A 105 -15.61 17.31 -5.62
N ILE A 106 -15.78 16.55 -4.53
CA ILE A 106 -15.46 15.11 -4.48
C ILE A 106 -16.10 14.28 -5.59
N PRO A 107 -17.40 14.41 -5.91
CA PRO A 107 -17.98 13.63 -7.01
C PRO A 107 -17.33 13.95 -8.36
N ALA A 108 -16.95 15.21 -8.62
CA ALA A 108 -16.27 15.59 -9.86
C ALA A 108 -14.84 15.05 -9.90
N ILE A 109 -14.10 15.17 -8.80
CA ILE A 109 -12.72 14.65 -8.65
C ILE A 109 -12.68 13.14 -8.89
N LEU A 110 -13.60 12.39 -8.29
CA LEU A 110 -13.67 10.94 -8.46
C LEU A 110 -14.13 10.55 -9.88
N ASN A 111 -15.06 11.28 -10.49
CA ASN A 111 -15.41 11.05 -11.90
C ASN A 111 -14.22 11.25 -12.84
N HIS A 112 -13.41 12.28 -12.60
CA HIS A 112 -12.17 12.46 -13.35
C HIS A 112 -11.23 11.30 -13.15
N ALA A 113 -11.04 10.80 -11.92
CA ALA A 113 -10.22 9.62 -11.66
C ALA A 113 -10.73 8.39 -12.43
N VAL A 114 -12.04 8.14 -12.39
CA VAL A 114 -12.70 7.08 -13.17
C VAL A 114 -12.42 7.21 -14.68
N ASP A 115 -12.41 8.45 -15.18
CA ASP A 115 -12.20 8.75 -16.61
C ASP A 115 -10.73 8.59 -17.07
N ILE A 116 -9.75 8.60 -16.17
CA ILE A 116 -8.33 8.57 -16.61
C ILE A 116 -7.50 7.43 -16.03
N SER A 117 -7.96 6.73 -14.99
CA SER A 117 -7.26 5.55 -14.46
C SER A 117 -7.28 4.41 -15.46
N SER A 118 -6.09 3.89 -15.79
CA SER A 118 -5.94 2.80 -16.75
C SER A 118 -4.93 1.73 -16.32
N HIS A 119 -4.01 2.10 -15.43
CA HIS A 119 -3.00 1.18 -14.90
C HIS A 119 -3.40 0.57 -13.57
N SER A 120 -2.76 -0.55 -13.21
CA SER A 120 -3.18 -1.35 -12.07
C SER A 120 -3.09 -0.60 -10.74
N TRP A 121 -2.02 0.18 -10.52
CA TRP A 121 -1.86 0.98 -9.30
C TRP A 121 -2.85 2.15 -9.24
N GLU A 122 -3.11 2.81 -10.37
CA GLU A 122 -4.11 3.88 -10.49
C GLU A 122 -5.52 3.36 -10.19
N LEU A 123 -5.89 2.23 -10.78
CA LEU A 123 -7.18 1.58 -10.56
C LEU A 123 -7.31 1.06 -9.14
N GLY A 124 -6.21 0.57 -8.54
CA GLY A 124 -6.15 0.23 -7.12
C GLY A 124 -6.48 1.42 -6.23
N THR A 125 -5.77 2.55 -6.39
CA THR A 125 -6.04 3.78 -5.61
C THR A 125 -7.46 4.29 -5.81
N LEU A 126 -7.98 4.23 -7.04
CA LEU A 126 -9.36 4.61 -7.34
C LEU A 126 -10.37 3.72 -6.61
N THR A 127 -10.21 2.39 -6.66
CA THR A 127 -11.14 1.48 -5.97
C THR A 127 -11.12 1.67 -4.46
N GLU A 128 -9.94 1.93 -3.88
CA GLU A 128 -9.80 2.26 -2.47
C GLU A 128 -10.44 3.61 -2.12
N ALA A 129 -10.22 4.65 -2.93
CA ALA A 129 -10.85 5.96 -2.73
C ALA A 129 -12.39 5.88 -2.80
N LEU A 130 -12.93 5.13 -3.76
CA LEU A 130 -14.37 4.90 -3.89
C LEU A 130 -14.94 4.19 -2.66
N LEU A 131 -14.24 3.18 -2.14
CA LEU A 131 -14.65 2.50 -0.90
C LEU A 131 -14.56 3.45 0.29
N GLU A 132 -13.47 4.18 0.48
CA GLU A 132 -13.33 5.11 1.61
C GLU A 132 -14.35 6.24 1.62
N VAL A 133 -14.80 6.69 0.44
CA VAL A 133 -15.77 7.79 0.31
C VAL A 133 -17.21 7.30 0.47
N TYR A 134 -17.58 6.19 -0.18
CA TYR A 134 -18.99 5.77 -0.28
C TYR A 134 -19.33 4.51 0.51
N ASN A 135 -18.35 3.67 0.83
CA ASN A 135 -18.56 2.41 1.55
C ASN A 135 -17.46 2.19 2.60
N PRO A 136 -17.21 3.15 3.51
CA PRO A 136 -16.04 3.12 4.39
C PRO A 136 -16.03 1.90 5.31
N SER A 137 -17.19 1.33 5.61
CA SER A 137 -17.33 0.11 6.42
C SER A 137 -16.72 -1.15 5.81
N LEU A 138 -16.38 -1.13 4.52
CA LEU A 138 -15.66 -2.20 3.83
C LEU A 138 -14.14 -1.99 3.84
N THR A 139 -13.65 -0.87 4.39
CA THR A 139 -12.22 -0.51 4.46
C THR A 139 -11.69 -0.76 5.87
N PRO A 140 -10.36 -0.87 6.07
CA PRO A 140 -9.79 -1.02 7.42
C PRO A 140 -10.20 0.10 8.38
N PHE A 141 -10.40 1.32 7.89
CA PHE A 141 -10.59 2.52 8.71
C PHE A 141 -11.94 2.62 9.42
N GLU A 142 -12.98 1.98 8.88
CA GLU A 142 -14.31 1.92 9.50
C GLU A 142 -14.87 0.50 9.49
N TRP A 143 -13.98 -0.49 9.47
CA TRP A 143 -14.29 -1.89 9.23
C TRP A 143 -15.47 -2.41 10.05
N ASP A 144 -16.47 -2.93 9.33
CA ASP A 144 -17.57 -3.70 9.89
C ASP A 144 -17.72 -5.01 9.11
N GLY A 145 -17.43 -6.14 9.77
CA GLY A 145 -17.59 -7.46 9.15
C GLY A 145 -19.03 -7.79 8.72
N GLY A 146 -20.03 -7.08 9.26
CA GLY A 146 -21.42 -7.14 8.84
C GLY A 146 -21.75 -6.39 7.54
N ALA A 147 -20.87 -5.49 7.08
CA ALA A 147 -21.10 -4.62 5.93
C ALA A 147 -21.29 -5.39 4.61
N PHE A 148 -20.79 -6.62 4.49
CA PHE A 148 -21.03 -7.46 3.31
C PHE A 148 -22.50 -7.85 3.12
N GLY A 149 -23.33 -7.75 4.17
CA GLY A 149 -24.79 -7.89 4.09
C GLY A 149 -25.54 -6.58 3.81
N GLY A 150 -24.84 -5.46 3.73
CA GLY A 150 -25.41 -4.11 3.62
C GLY A 150 -25.40 -3.54 2.21
N ASP A 151 -25.12 -2.24 2.11
CA ASP A 151 -25.09 -1.50 0.85
C ASP A 151 -24.02 -2.03 -0.10
N VAL A 152 -24.39 -2.12 -1.38
CA VAL A 152 -23.52 -2.65 -2.43
C VAL A 152 -22.65 -1.53 -2.98
N PRO A 153 -21.32 -1.71 -3.10
CA PRO A 153 -20.40 -0.68 -3.60
C PRO A 153 -20.45 -0.58 -5.14
N TRP A 154 -21.60 -0.17 -5.69
CA TRP A 154 -21.86 -0.15 -7.14
C TRP A 154 -20.83 0.63 -7.95
N ALA A 155 -20.40 1.79 -7.43
CA ALA A 155 -19.40 2.62 -8.09
C ALA A 155 -18.06 1.89 -8.24
N MET A 156 -17.58 1.28 -7.15
CA MET A 156 -16.35 0.49 -7.16
C MET A 156 -16.47 -0.74 -8.06
N PHE A 157 -17.60 -1.47 -8.02
CA PHE A 157 -17.80 -2.64 -8.89
C PHE A 157 -17.84 -2.30 -10.38
N SER A 158 -18.40 -1.15 -10.74
CA SER A 158 -18.42 -0.68 -12.13
C SER A 158 -17.00 -0.46 -12.66
N VAL A 159 -16.11 0.08 -11.83
CA VAL A 159 -14.69 0.23 -12.13
C VAL A 159 -14.01 -1.13 -12.19
N LEU A 160 -14.18 -1.94 -11.15
CA LEU A 160 -13.45 -3.19 -10.97
C LEU A 160 -13.76 -4.23 -12.04
N LEU A 161 -15.04 -4.41 -12.41
CA LEU A 161 -15.44 -5.45 -13.37
C LEU A 161 -14.86 -5.21 -14.76
N ASP A 162 -14.79 -3.94 -15.19
CA ASP A 162 -14.14 -3.58 -16.44
C ASP A 162 -12.61 -3.77 -16.35
N THR A 163 -11.99 -3.40 -15.22
CA THR A 163 -10.56 -3.63 -14.94
C THR A 163 -10.16 -5.11 -15.05
N ILE A 164 -10.95 -6.03 -14.49
CA ILE A 164 -10.64 -7.47 -14.49
C ILE A 164 -11.27 -8.24 -15.67
N SER A 165 -11.88 -7.54 -16.63
CA SER A 165 -12.53 -8.16 -17.80
C SER A 165 -11.57 -9.00 -18.63
N GLY A 166 -10.29 -8.61 -18.68
CA GLY A 166 -9.21 -9.32 -19.37
C GLY A 166 -8.54 -10.43 -18.56
N TYR A 167 -8.96 -10.69 -17.31
CA TYR A 167 -8.33 -11.72 -16.48
C TYR A 167 -8.53 -13.12 -17.08
N ASN A 168 -7.46 -13.94 -17.06
CA ASN A 168 -7.53 -15.30 -17.57
C ASN A 168 -8.17 -16.26 -16.56
N TRP A 169 -9.46 -16.53 -16.75
CA TRP A 169 -10.27 -17.44 -15.93
C TRP A 169 -10.04 -18.94 -16.22
N THR A 170 -9.06 -19.30 -17.06
CA THR A 170 -8.78 -20.71 -17.37
C THR A 170 -8.31 -21.43 -16.11
N GLY A 171 -9.05 -22.45 -15.68
CA GLY A 171 -8.78 -23.20 -14.45
C GLY A 171 -9.56 -22.73 -13.22
N ALA A 172 -10.36 -21.67 -13.35
CA ALA A 172 -11.24 -21.20 -12.27
C ALA A 172 -12.24 -22.30 -11.84
N PRO A 173 -12.61 -22.35 -10.55
CA PRO A 173 -13.41 -23.43 -9.98
C PRO A 173 -14.85 -23.50 -10.51
N ASN A 174 -15.39 -22.40 -11.07
CA ASN A 174 -16.77 -22.23 -11.52
C ASN A 174 -17.81 -22.71 -10.49
N SER A 175 -17.49 -22.55 -9.21
CA SER A 175 -18.29 -23.02 -8.07
C SER A 175 -17.98 -22.19 -6.83
N ASP A 176 -18.92 -22.16 -5.89
CA ASP A 176 -18.78 -21.46 -4.62
C ASP A 176 -18.26 -22.43 -3.54
N PRO A 177 -17.12 -22.15 -2.88
CA PRO A 177 -16.59 -23.01 -1.83
C PRO A 177 -17.35 -22.79 -0.52
N ASN A 178 -17.14 -23.69 0.44
CA ASN A 178 -17.63 -23.50 1.81
C ASN A 178 -16.99 -22.28 2.49
N ASN A 179 -15.72 -22.00 2.16
CA ASN A 179 -14.97 -20.88 2.70
C ASN A 179 -14.09 -20.27 1.60
N LEU A 180 -14.31 -19.00 1.26
CA LEU A 180 -13.49 -18.30 0.26
C LEU A 180 -12.01 -18.21 0.67
N ALA A 181 -11.74 -18.14 1.98
CA ALA A 181 -10.37 -18.00 2.50
C ALA A 181 -9.49 -19.21 2.19
N ASP A 182 -10.09 -20.37 1.87
CA ASP A 182 -9.35 -21.57 1.48
C ASP A 182 -8.53 -21.33 0.20
N TYR A 183 -8.92 -20.40 -0.68
CA TYR A 183 -8.15 -20.02 -1.86
C TYR A 183 -6.93 -19.14 -1.58
N LEU A 184 -6.74 -18.63 -0.36
CA LEU A 184 -5.60 -17.77 -0.02
C LEU A 184 -4.32 -18.57 0.32
N ASP A 185 -4.40 -19.90 0.38
CA ASP A 185 -3.29 -20.80 0.62
C ASP A 185 -3.35 -22.00 -0.35
N PRO A 186 -2.29 -22.28 -1.13
CA PRO A 186 -2.24 -23.43 -2.04
C PRO A 186 -2.53 -24.78 -1.38
N SER A 187 -2.25 -24.93 -0.08
CA SER A 187 -2.46 -26.18 0.66
C SER A 187 -3.92 -26.42 1.05
N THR A 188 -4.75 -25.37 1.08
CA THR A 188 -6.18 -25.46 1.40
C THR A 188 -7.08 -25.23 0.18
N ALA A 189 -6.53 -24.68 -0.91
CA ALA A 189 -7.30 -24.30 -2.09
C ALA A 189 -8.08 -25.49 -2.68
N PRO A 190 -9.42 -25.42 -2.79
CA PRO A 190 -10.24 -26.51 -3.35
C PRO A 190 -9.94 -26.81 -4.82
N SER A 191 -9.43 -25.82 -5.55
CA SER A 191 -8.90 -25.95 -6.91
C SER A 191 -7.48 -25.41 -6.96
N PRO A 192 -6.57 -26.00 -7.76
CA PRO A 192 -5.18 -25.54 -7.84
C PRO A 192 -5.09 -24.05 -8.20
N LEU A 193 -4.25 -23.32 -7.45
CA LEU A 193 -3.92 -21.93 -7.79
C LEU A 193 -2.96 -21.91 -9.00
N ILE A 194 -3.16 -20.93 -9.88
CA ILE A 194 -2.30 -20.63 -11.02
C ILE A 194 -1.67 -19.28 -10.74
N SER A 195 -0.38 -19.26 -10.40
CA SER A 195 0.36 -18.02 -10.11
C SER A 195 0.33 -17.08 -11.31
N GLN A 196 -0.44 -16.00 -11.20
CA GLN A 196 -0.58 -14.96 -12.23
C GLN A 196 -1.16 -13.67 -11.61
N PRO A 197 -0.84 -12.50 -12.17
CA PRO A 197 -1.39 -11.25 -11.65
C PRO A 197 -2.85 -11.03 -12.07
N LEU A 198 -3.60 -10.22 -11.32
CA LEU A 198 -5.00 -9.83 -11.62
C LEU A 198 -5.10 -9.04 -12.94
N VAL A 199 -4.10 -8.20 -13.20
CA VAL A 199 -3.96 -7.34 -14.38
C VAL A 199 -2.47 -7.14 -14.65
N SER A 200 -2.10 -6.59 -15.80
CA SER A 200 -0.68 -6.27 -16.07
C SER A 200 -0.16 -5.21 -15.10
N GLY A 201 1.00 -5.46 -14.49
CA GLY A 201 1.74 -4.47 -13.71
C GLY A 201 2.85 -3.78 -14.48
N LEU A 202 2.93 -3.93 -15.82
CA LEU A 202 4.01 -3.35 -16.64
C LEU A 202 5.44 -3.64 -16.14
N GLY A 203 5.64 -4.84 -15.60
CA GLY A 203 6.91 -5.30 -15.01
C GLY A 203 7.05 -5.03 -13.51
N SER A 204 6.07 -4.40 -12.88
CA SER A 204 5.90 -4.37 -11.42
C SER A 204 5.18 -5.63 -10.95
N LEU A 205 5.79 -6.30 -9.97
CA LEU A 205 5.18 -7.32 -9.13
C LEU A 205 4.18 -6.68 -8.15
N GLY A 206 4.43 -5.44 -7.73
CA GLY A 206 3.69 -4.71 -6.70
C GLY A 206 2.34 -4.19 -7.17
N ASP A 207 2.29 -3.56 -8.34
CA ASP A 207 1.13 -2.75 -8.74
C ASP A 207 -0.19 -3.52 -8.82
N PRO A 208 -0.23 -4.76 -9.36
CA PRO A 208 -1.48 -5.53 -9.43
C PRO A 208 -2.05 -5.91 -8.05
N ASN A 209 -1.25 -5.87 -6.98
CA ASN A 209 -1.72 -6.19 -5.62
C ASN A 209 -2.70 -5.14 -5.09
N SER A 210 -2.61 -3.89 -5.56
CA SER A 210 -3.50 -2.80 -5.16
C SER A 210 -4.99 -3.07 -5.42
N LEU A 211 -5.30 -3.95 -6.38
CA LEU A 211 -6.68 -4.36 -6.71
C LEU A 211 -7.19 -5.54 -5.88
N GLY A 212 -6.30 -6.21 -5.15
CA GLY A 212 -6.62 -7.40 -4.37
C GLY A 212 -7.75 -7.21 -3.35
N PRO A 213 -7.75 -6.12 -2.54
CA PRO A 213 -8.86 -5.80 -1.64
C PRO A 213 -10.21 -5.67 -2.38
N ALA A 214 -10.24 -4.94 -3.49
CA ALA A 214 -11.45 -4.72 -4.28
C ALA A 214 -12.01 -6.03 -4.87
N VAL A 215 -11.15 -6.90 -5.43
CA VAL A 215 -11.56 -8.23 -5.92
C VAL A 215 -12.04 -9.13 -4.79
N TRP A 216 -11.45 -9.02 -3.60
CA TRP A 216 -11.94 -9.76 -2.43
C TRP A 216 -13.33 -9.28 -1.99
N VAL A 217 -13.56 -7.96 -1.97
CA VAL A 217 -14.91 -7.40 -1.72
C VAL A 217 -15.90 -7.93 -2.74
N LEU A 218 -15.55 -7.93 -4.03
CA LEU A 218 -16.40 -8.50 -5.08
C LEU A 218 -16.70 -9.99 -4.84
N ALA A 219 -15.70 -10.78 -4.45
CA ALA A 219 -15.89 -12.19 -4.11
C ALA A 219 -16.91 -12.38 -2.98
N LYS A 220 -16.86 -11.53 -1.95
CA LYS A 220 -17.82 -11.57 -0.83
C LYS A 220 -19.24 -11.22 -1.26
N PHE A 221 -19.41 -10.17 -2.06
CA PHE A 221 -20.73 -9.76 -2.57
C PHE A 221 -21.29 -10.72 -3.62
N ALA A 222 -20.44 -11.41 -4.38
CA ALA A 222 -20.86 -12.44 -5.34
C ALA A 222 -21.52 -13.67 -4.69
N GLN A 223 -21.47 -13.80 -3.35
CA GLN A 223 -22.24 -14.79 -2.60
C GLN A 223 -23.73 -14.43 -2.46
N ARG A 224 -24.10 -13.18 -2.76
CA ARG A 224 -25.47 -12.71 -2.69
C ARG A 224 -26.15 -12.81 -4.05
N ASP A 225 -27.27 -13.53 -4.11
CA ASP A 225 -27.99 -13.78 -5.37
C ASP A 225 -28.49 -12.49 -6.05
N ASP A 226 -28.86 -11.47 -5.26
CA ASP A 226 -29.29 -10.16 -5.78
C ASP A 226 -28.17 -9.46 -6.54
N VAL A 227 -26.97 -9.40 -5.96
CA VAL A 227 -25.80 -8.74 -6.58
C VAL A 227 -25.27 -9.56 -7.74
N LYS A 228 -25.17 -10.88 -7.58
CA LYS A 228 -24.72 -11.80 -8.63
C LYS A 228 -25.61 -11.72 -9.86
N GLY A 229 -26.93 -11.69 -9.67
CA GLY A 229 -27.91 -11.55 -10.75
C GLY A 229 -27.82 -10.20 -11.46
N GLU A 230 -27.81 -9.10 -10.70
CA GLU A 230 -27.81 -7.73 -11.26
C GLU A 230 -26.56 -7.46 -12.11
N LEU A 231 -25.37 -7.86 -11.63
CA LEU A 231 -24.10 -7.61 -12.33
C LEU A 231 -23.67 -8.78 -13.23
N SER A 232 -24.49 -9.83 -13.35
CA SER A 232 -24.15 -11.06 -14.08
C SER A 232 -22.79 -11.64 -13.67
N LEU A 233 -22.52 -11.69 -12.37
CA LEU A 233 -21.22 -12.06 -11.84
C LEU A 233 -20.91 -13.55 -12.02
N ARG A 234 -19.61 -13.84 -12.04
CA ARG A 234 -19.10 -15.20 -11.82
C ARG A 234 -19.42 -15.70 -10.40
N CYS A 235 -19.11 -16.97 -10.13
CA CYS A 235 -19.18 -17.52 -8.78
C CYS A 235 -18.18 -16.79 -7.85
N ALA A 236 -18.54 -16.62 -6.59
CA ALA A 236 -17.67 -16.03 -5.57
C ALA A 236 -16.33 -16.77 -5.46
N GLY A 237 -16.36 -18.09 -5.63
CA GLY A 237 -15.14 -18.91 -5.65
C GLY A 237 -14.18 -18.55 -6.77
N ASP A 238 -14.65 -18.05 -7.92
CA ASP A 238 -13.77 -17.64 -9.01
C ASP A 238 -12.98 -16.39 -8.63
N TYR A 239 -13.65 -15.38 -8.09
CA TYR A 239 -12.99 -14.15 -7.64
C TYR A 239 -12.02 -14.41 -6.48
N ALA A 240 -12.38 -15.26 -5.52
CA ALA A 240 -11.47 -15.66 -4.45
C ALA A 240 -10.25 -16.45 -4.97
N TRP A 241 -10.45 -17.32 -5.96
CA TRP A 241 -9.37 -18.01 -6.66
C TRP A 241 -8.44 -17.02 -7.38
N ALA A 242 -8.98 -15.99 -8.03
CA ALA A 242 -8.18 -14.94 -8.66
C ALA A 242 -7.33 -14.14 -7.65
N VAL A 243 -7.88 -13.83 -6.48
CA VAL A 243 -7.14 -13.22 -5.37
C VAL A 243 -6.02 -14.15 -4.86
N GLY A 244 -6.32 -15.45 -4.72
CA GLY A 244 -5.32 -16.47 -4.35
C GLY A 244 -4.17 -16.59 -5.34
N ASN A 245 -4.47 -16.49 -6.64
CA ASN A 245 -3.50 -16.49 -7.72
C ASN A 245 -2.56 -15.27 -7.64
N GLN A 246 -3.10 -14.07 -7.41
CA GLN A 246 -2.30 -12.84 -7.22
C GLN A 246 -1.42 -12.94 -5.97
N LEU A 247 -1.95 -13.43 -4.85
CA LEU A 247 -1.17 -13.61 -3.63
C LEU A 247 -0.05 -14.65 -3.81
N SER A 248 -0.31 -15.70 -4.59
CA SER A 248 0.71 -16.70 -4.95
C SER A 248 1.76 -16.11 -5.89
N TYR A 249 1.36 -15.24 -6.82
CA TYR A 249 2.25 -14.51 -7.72
C TYR A 249 3.20 -13.59 -6.95
N LEU A 250 2.67 -12.78 -6.05
CA LEU A 250 3.45 -11.93 -5.14
C LEU A 250 4.48 -12.74 -4.35
N LYS A 251 4.05 -13.84 -3.71
CA LYS A 251 4.93 -14.68 -2.88
C LYS A 251 6.00 -15.44 -3.67
N ALA A 252 5.82 -15.58 -4.98
CA ALA A 252 6.79 -16.23 -5.87
C ALA A 252 7.83 -15.26 -6.46
N GLY A 253 7.69 -13.96 -6.20
CA GLY A 253 8.57 -12.92 -6.73
C GLY A 253 10.01 -12.98 -6.23
N PHE A 254 10.87 -12.15 -6.82
CA PHE A 254 12.25 -12.01 -6.40
C PHE A 254 12.33 -11.48 -4.97
N THR A 255 13.31 -11.98 -4.22
CA THR A 255 13.57 -11.54 -2.84
C THR A 255 15.04 -11.24 -2.63
N SER A 256 15.34 -10.30 -1.74
CA SER A 256 16.70 -10.09 -1.23
C SER A 256 17.08 -11.14 -0.20
N ALA A 257 18.33 -11.13 0.25
CA ALA A 257 18.85 -12.08 1.24
C ALA A 257 18.12 -12.05 2.59
N ASN A 258 17.48 -10.92 2.96
CA ASN A 258 16.69 -10.81 4.19
C ASN A 258 15.18 -11.08 3.98
N GLY A 259 14.77 -11.44 2.75
CA GLY A 259 13.38 -11.75 2.42
C GLY A 259 12.51 -10.54 2.06
N THR A 260 13.10 -9.36 1.80
CA THR A 260 12.34 -8.24 1.19
C THR A 260 11.89 -8.67 -0.20
N ILE A 261 10.60 -8.55 -0.52
CA ILE A 261 10.08 -8.79 -1.86
C ILE A 261 10.46 -7.63 -2.76
N SER A 262 10.74 -7.92 -4.02
CA SER A 262 11.01 -6.89 -5.03
C SER A 262 9.73 -6.20 -5.48
N ASP A 263 9.84 -4.93 -5.84
CA ASP A 263 8.81 -4.28 -6.64
C ASP A 263 8.71 -4.86 -8.04
N ARG A 264 9.82 -5.35 -8.62
CA ARG A 264 9.90 -5.78 -10.02
C ARG A 264 9.67 -7.29 -10.15
N ASP A 265 9.00 -7.69 -11.22
CA ASP A 265 8.69 -9.10 -11.47
C ASP A 265 9.80 -9.86 -12.22
N GLY A 266 10.77 -9.15 -12.80
CA GLY A 266 11.85 -9.73 -13.62
C GLY A 266 13.24 -9.70 -12.99
N TYR A 267 13.45 -8.90 -11.94
CA TYR A 267 14.72 -8.76 -11.22
C TYR A 267 14.46 -8.18 -9.82
N PHE A 268 15.50 -8.10 -8.98
CA PHE A 268 15.36 -7.50 -7.65
C PHE A 268 15.64 -5.99 -7.67
N GLU A 269 14.68 -5.20 -7.21
CA GLU A 269 14.75 -3.76 -6.98
C GLU A 269 13.67 -3.34 -5.97
N VAL A 270 13.92 -2.24 -5.23
CA VAL A 270 13.00 -1.69 -4.23
C VAL A 270 12.64 -0.24 -4.54
N TRP A 271 11.34 0.04 -4.49
CA TRP A 271 10.68 1.31 -4.79
C TRP A 271 9.77 1.65 -3.61
N SER A 272 9.67 2.92 -3.24
CA SER A 272 8.80 3.35 -2.13
C SER A 272 7.31 3.19 -2.42
N ASP A 273 6.93 3.14 -3.70
CA ASP A 273 5.59 2.82 -4.21
C ASP A 273 5.07 1.49 -3.64
N MET A 274 5.95 0.49 -3.56
CA MET A 274 5.57 -0.85 -3.13
C MET A 274 5.00 -0.87 -1.70
N GLY A 275 5.46 0.04 -0.83
CA GLY A 275 4.97 0.13 0.55
C GLY A 275 3.47 0.46 0.61
N GLY A 276 2.94 1.08 -0.44
CA GLY A 276 1.54 1.41 -0.63
C GLY A 276 0.67 0.30 -1.24
N VAL A 277 1.27 -0.71 -1.88
CA VAL A 277 0.53 -1.72 -2.66
C VAL A 277 0.82 -3.17 -2.24
N ILE A 278 2.05 -3.51 -1.86
CA ILE A 278 2.44 -4.87 -1.47
C ILE A 278 1.96 -5.19 -0.05
N PRO A 279 2.35 -4.47 1.02
CA PRO A 279 1.89 -4.80 2.38
C PRO A 279 0.38 -4.64 2.62
N PRO A 280 -0.33 -3.62 2.09
CA PRO A 280 -1.75 -3.45 2.36
C PRO A 280 -2.65 -4.56 1.84
N PHE A 281 -2.31 -5.18 0.70
CA PHE A 281 -3.10 -6.26 0.11
C PHE A 281 -3.27 -7.47 1.06
N PRO A 282 -2.20 -8.17 1.50
CA PRO A 282 -2.30 -9.25 2.46
C PRO A 282 -2.83 -8.77 3.82
N ALA A 283 -2.62 -7.52 4.23
CA ALA A 283 -3.17 -7.00 5.47
C ALA A 283 -4.70 -6.94 5.42
N TYR A 284 -5.26 -6.44 4.31
CA TYR A 284 -6.71 -6.44 4.09
C TYR A 284 -7.28 -7.85 4.09
N LEU A 285 -6.62 -8.80 3.42
CA LEU A 285 -7.02 -10.21 3.45
C LEU A 285 -6.96 -10.78 4.88
N GLY A 286 -5.93 -10.42 5.65
CA GLY A 286 -5.77 -10.76 7.06
C GLY A 286 -6.94 -10.25 7.90
N LEU A 287 -7.36 -9.00 7.69
CA LEU A 287 -8.53 -8.40 8.33
C LEU A 287 -9.82 -9.14 7.96
N ALA A 288 -10.05 -9.33 6.66
CA ALA A 288 -11.28 -9.93 6.16
C ALA A 288 -11.44 -11.42 6.48
N THR A 289 -10.35 -12.10 6.84
CA THR A 289 -10.34 -13.55 7.14
C THR A 289 -9.85 -13.88 8.55
N TYR A 290 -9.56 -12.88 9.38
CA TYR A 290 -8.99 -13.03 10.71
C TYR A 290 -7.68 -13.86 10.71
N ASN A 291 -6.83 -13.69 9.69
CA ASN A 291 -5.65 -14.51 9.47
C ASN A 291 -4.35 -13.80 9.93
N SER A 292 -3.83 -14.23 11.09
CA SER A 292 -2.62 -13.66 11.70
C SER A 292 -1.35 -13.88 10.86
N SER A 293 -1.27 -14.95 10.05
CA SER A 293 -0.11 -15.18 9.19
C SER A 293 -0.01 -14.15 8.08
N LEU A 294 -1.15 -13.67 7.56
CA LEU A 294 -1.17 -12.58 6.58
C LEU A 294 -0.78 -11.24 7.22
N PHE A 295 -1.19 -10.97 8.46
CA PHE A 295 -0.68 -9.80 9.20
C PHE A 295 0.81 -9.87 9.43
N ASN A 296 1.34 -11.02 9.87
CA ASN A 296 2.77 -11.20 10.06
C ASN A 296 3.54 -10.96 8.76
N PHE A 297 3.06 -11.50 7.64
CA PHE A 297 3.65 -11.29 6.32
C PHE A 297 3.65 -9.80 5.94
N SER A 298 2.50 -9.14 6.05
CA SER A 298 2.32 -7.72 5.70
C SER A 298 3.23 -6.80 6.52
N LEU A 299 3.21 -6.95 7.85
CA LEU A 299 3.99 -6.12 8.75
C LEU A 299 5.50 -6.36 8.59
N SER A 300 5.89 -7.60 8.31
CA SER A 300 7.29 -7.93 8.01
C SER A 300 7.75 -7.29 6.70
N GLN A 301 6.97 -7.40 5.62
CA GLN A 301 7.31 -6.80 4.34
C GLN A 301 7.43 -5.28 4.44
N TRP A 302 6.43 -4.60 5.02
CA TRP A 302 6.52 -3.14 5.21
C TRP A 302 7.76 -2.72 6.01
N THR A 303 8.08 -3.44 7.10
CA THR A 303 9.27 -3.12 7.91
C THR A 303 10.58 -3.32 7.13
N LEU A 304 10.67 -4.37 6.32
CA LEU A 304 11.84 -4.66 5.50
C LEU A 304 12.01 -3.63 4.37
N GLU A 305 10.92 -3.29 3.69
CA GLU A 305 10.87 -2.26 2.65
C GLU A 305 11.26 -0.89 3.21
N ALA A 306 10.64 -0.49 4.32
CA ALA A 306 10.94 0.76 5.01
C ALA A 306 12.40 0.81 5.45
N SER A 307 12.95 -0.27 6.00
CA SER A 307 14.37 -0.36 6.37
C SER A 307 15.31 -0.26 5.16
N ALA A 308 14.88 -0.70 3.97
CA ALA A 308 15.70 -0.66 2.77
C ALA A 308 15.76 0.76 2.15
N LEU A 309 14.75 1.59 2.40
CA LEU A 309 14.59 2.90 1.75
C LEU A 309 14.80 4.09 2.71
N LEU A 310 14.60 3.91 4.02
CA LEU A 310 14.71 5.00 5.00
C LEU A 310 16.15 5.51 5.15
N ASP A 311 16.33 6.81 4.99
CA ASP A 311 17.51 7.52 5.45
C ASP A 311 17.27 8.00 6.89
N ASN A 312 17.92 7.35 7.86
CA ASN A 312 17.78 7.66 9.27
C ASN A 312 18.36 9.03 9.67
N SER A 313 19.22 9.64 8.86
CA SER A 313 19.80 10.95 9.17
C SER A 313 18.82 12.10 8.98
N VAL A 314 17.85 11.93 8.07
CA VAL A 314 16.83 12.93 7.72
C VAL A 314 15.40 12.44 7.97
N GLN A 315 15.21 11.15 8.27
CA GLN A 315 13.92 10.51 8.47
C GLN A 315 13.01 10.62 7.24
N LEU A 316 13.58 10.39 6.05
CA LEU A 316 12.90 10.40 4.76
C LEU A 316 13.22 9.11 3.98
N TYR A 317 12.26 8.59 3.24
CA TYR A 317 12.42 7.43 2.37
C TYR A 317 12.97 7.86 1.00
N ARG A 318 13.99 7.17 0.53
CA ARG A 318 14.38 7.27 -0.89
C ARG A 318 13.25 6.72 -1.77
N HIS A 319 13.12 7.25 -2.97
CA HIS A 319 12.24 6.67 -3.98
C HIS A 319 12.74 5.29 -4.40
N ILE A 320 13.95 5.22 -4.94
CA ILE A 320 14.62 3.99 -5.38
C ILE A 320 16.06 4.01 -4.89
N ASN A 321 16.66 2.88 -4.56
CA ASN A 321 18.04 2.90 -4.02
C ASN A 321 19.12 3.27 -5.04
N ASP A 322 18.87 3.03 -6.33
CA ASP A 322 19.89 3.15 -7.37
C ASP A 322 19.81 4.47 -8.12
N PHE A 323 19.00 4.54 -9.19
CA PHE A 323 19.03 5.66 -10.13
C PHE A 323 18.19 6.87 -9.69
N ASP A 324 17.29 6.70 -8.71
CA ASP A 324 16.52 7.80 -8.11
C ASP A 324 16.50 7.72 -6.58
N ALA A 325 17.68 7.85 -5.98
CA ALA A 325 17.90 7.88 -4.52
C ALA A 325 17.43 9.16 -3.84
N GLN A 326 16.56 9.94 -4.48
CA GLN A 326 16.05 11.21 -3.96
C GLN A 326 14.78 10.99 -3.12
N PHE A 327 14.42 12.02 -2.35
CA PHE A 327 13.27 12.00 -1.44
C PHE A 327 12.01 12.51 -2.14
N TRP A 328 11.40 11.64 -2.93
CA TRP A 328 10.21 11.96 -3.72
C TRP A 328 8.93 12.00 -2.88
N ALA A 329 8.13 13.07 -2.98
CA ALA A 329 6.96 13.31 -2.14
C ALA A 329 5.89 12.21 -2.26
N THR A 330 5.51 11.83 -3.47
CA THR A 330 4.49 10.79 -3.69
C THR A 330 4.94 9.42 -3.21
N GLY A 331 6.22 9.06 -3.40
CA GLY A 331 6.80 7.84 -2.84
C GLY A 331 6.71 7.74 -1.30
N HIS A 332 6.85 8.88 -0.60
CA HIS A 332 6.57 8.91 0.84
C HIS A 332 5.08 8.68 1.12
N GLY A 333 4.20 9.32 0.36
CA GLY A 333 2.77 9.09 0.41
C GLY A 333 2.38 7.62 0.41
N TRP A 334 2.92 6.87 -0.57
CA TRP A 334 2.73 5.44 -0.69
C TRP A 334 3.17 4.66 0.55
N MET A 335 4.43 4.85 0.97
CA MET A 335 4.98 4.21 2.17
C MET A 335 4.11 4.48 3.41
N MET A 336 3.72 5.74 3.62
CA MET A 336 3.02 6.18 4.82
C MET A 336 1.56 5.72 4.84
N LEU A 337 0.82 5.88 3.74
CA LEU A 337 -0.57 5.44 3.66
C LEU A 337 -0.65 3.90 3.75
N GLY A 338 0.27 3.19 3.09
CA GLY A 338 0.35 1.75 3.17
C GLY A 338 0.61 1.24 4.57
N ALA A 339 1.54 1.87 5.31
CA ALA A 339 1.80 1.56 6.71
C ALA A 339 0.52 1.68 7.56
N VAL A 340 -0.17 2.80 7.42
CA VAL A 340 -1.37 3.11 8.21
C VAL A 340 -2.50 2.13 7.88
N ARG A 341 -2.65 1.69 6.61
CA ARG A 341 -3.58 0.62 6.24
C ARG A 341 -3.23 -0.71 6.90
N VAL A 342 -1.95 -1.09 6.95
CA VAL A 342 -1.50 -2.33 7.61
C VAL A 342 -1.79 -2.28 9.10
N LEU A 343 -1.41 -1.18 9.77
CA LEU A 343 -1.64 -1.02 11.20
C LEU A 343 -3.13 -1.01 11.55
N GLU A 344 -3.94 -0.27 10.78
CA GLU A 344 -5.39 -0.24 11.00
C GLU A 344 -6.03 -1.60 10.75
N SER A 345 -5.58 -2.35 9.75
CA SER A 345 -6.09 -3.71 9.51
C SER A 345 -5.84 -4.64 10.70
N ILE A 346 -4.67 -4.52 11.33
CA ILE A 346 -4.34 -5.28 12.55
C ILE A 346 -5.18 -4.78 13.74
N ASN A 347 -5.31 -3.46 13.90
CA ASN A 347 -6.09 -2.84 14.96
C ASN A 347 -7.59 -3.21 14.89
N ALA A 348 -8.22 -3.01 13.73
CA ALA A 348 -9.63 -3.29 13.48
C ALA A 348 -9.98 -4.77 13.66
N SER A 349 -9.02 -5.68 13.41
CA SER A 349 -9.19 -7.12 13.69
C SER A 349 -9.14 -7.46 15.19
N GLY A 350 -8.67 -6.56 16.05
CA GLY A 350 -8.45 -6.80 17.48
C GLY A 350 -7.20 -7.65 17.78
N GLN A 351 -6.29 -7.83 16.81
CA GLN A 351 -5.10 -8.69 16.96
C GLN A 351 -3.80 -7.94 17.29
N VAL A 352 -3.86 -6.62 17.53
CA VAL A 352 -2.68 -5.78 17.82
C VAL A 352 -1.77 -6.34 18.92
N GLY A 353 -2.33 -7.00 19.95
CA GLY A 353 -1.55 -7.60 21.03
C GLY A 353 -0.55 -8.68 20.60
N GLN A 354 -0.80 -9.35 19.46
CA GLN A 354 0.13 -10.35 18.90
C GLN A 354 1.34 -9.71 18.22
N PHE A 355 1.20 -8.45 17.78
CA PHE A 355 2.20 -7.73 16.97
C PHE A 355 2.77 -6.51 17.68
N TRP A 356 2.43 -6.29 18.95
CA TRP A 356 2.67 -5.05 19.70
C TRP A 356 4.06 -4.45 19.49
N ASN A 357 5.13 -5.23 19.70
CA ASN A 357 6.50 -4.72 19.62
C ASN A 357 6.86 -4.16 18.24
N VAL A 358 6.34 -4.79 17.17
CA VAL A 358 6.61 -4.32 15.81
C VAL A 358 5.70 -3.15 15.49
N VAL A 359 4.42 -3.21 15.87
CA VAL A 359 3.45 -2.11 15.72
C VAL A 359 3.98 -0.82 16.38
N GLU A 360 4.38 -0.87 17.65
CA GLU A 360 4.91 0.29 18.38
C GLU A 360 6.15 0.91 17.70
N GLY A 361 7.03 0.06 17.16
CA GLY A 361 8.18 0.49 16.38
C GLY A 361 7.78 1.22 15.09
N VAL A 362 6.83 0.66 14.34
CA VAL A 362 6.30 1.29 13.12
C VAL A 362 5.61 2.62 13.45
N GLU A 363 4.76 2.68 14.47
CA GLU A 363 4.10 3.91 14.91
C GLU A 363 5.10 5.03 15.22
N THR A 364 6.18 4.70 15.94
CA THR A 364 7.24 5.64 16.29
C THR A 364 7.99 6.12 15.04
N GLN A 365 8.29 5.22 14.11
CA GLN A 365 8.93 5.56 12.84
C GLN A 365 8.04 6.47 11.99
N LEU A 366 6.74 6.17 11.88
CA LEU A 366 5.79 7.01 11.14
C LEU A 366 5.71 8.42 11.72
N SER A 367 5.65 8.55 13.05
CA SER A 367 5.67 9.87 13.72
C SER A 367 6.90 10.69 13.33
N ALA A 368 8.09 10.07 13.35
CA ALA A 368 9.34 10.74 12.98
C ALA A 368 9.35 11.17 11.51
N VAL A 369 8.88 10.32 10.59
CA VAL A 369 8.82 10.63 9.16
C VAL A 369 7.79 11.74 8.88
N PHE A 370 6.60 11.71 9.49
CA PHE A 370 5.63 12.80 9.35
C PHE A 370 6.20 14.14 9.86
N ALA A 371 6.93 14.13 10.97
CA ALA A 371 7.56 15.34 11.50
C ALA A 371 8.64 15.88 10.55
N ALA A 372 9.41 15.00 9.89
CA ALA A 372 10.38 15.37 8.88
C ALA A 372 9.71 15.95 7.62
N LEU A 373 8.70 15.26 7.08
CA LEU A 373 7.91 15.69 5.92
C LEU A 373 7.30 17.07 6.14
N PHE A 374 6.57 17.26 7.24
CA PHE A 374 5.97 18.56 7.55
C PHE A 374 6.97 19.66 7.86
N GLY A 375 8.23 19.32 8.11
CA GLY A 375 9.34 20.27 8.19
C GLY A 375 9.86 20.75 6.83
N GLN A 376 9.43 20.13 5.73
CA GLN A 376 9.86 20.44 4.36
C GLN A 376 8.83 21.25 3.55
N LEU A 377 7.65 21.55 4.10
CA LEU A 377 6.61 22.30 3.38
C LEU A 377 7.17 23.61 2.80
N ASP A 378 6.84 23.88 1.54
CA ASP A 378 7.20 25.10 0.84
C ASP A 378 6.27 26.27 1.21
N ASP A 379 6.45 27.42 0.55
CA ASP A 379 5.65 28.62 0.80
C ASP A 379 4.17 28.47 0.38
N ASP A 380 3.84 27.51 -0.49
CA ASP A 380 2.48 27.13 -0.87
C ASP A 380 1.88 26.08 0.10
N ASN A 381 2.64 25.69 1.14
CA ASN A 381 2.35 24.58 2.06
C ASN A 381 2.26 23.22 1.37
N LEU A 382 2.99 23.01 0.28
CA LEU A 382 3.12 21.71 -0.37
C LEU A 382 4.47 21.08 -0.01
N LEU A 383 4.52 19.75 0.03
CA LEU A 383 5.78 19.04 0.04
C LEU A 383 6.49 19.26 -1.30
N PRO A 384 7.77 19.64 -1.34
CA PRO A 384 8.54 19.66 -2.56
C PRO A 384 8.54 18.28 -3.22
N ASP A 385 8.34 18.23 -4.53
CA ASP A 385 8.35 17.03 -5.35
C ASP A 385 9.55 16.14 -5.02
N TYR A 386 10.75 16.70 -5.04
CA TYR A 386 11.93 16.15 -4.39
C TYR A 386 12.42 17.05 -3.26
N MET A 387 12.41 16.51 -2.04
CA MET A 387 12.86 17.20 -0.83
C MET A 387 14.38 17.31 -0.74
N LEU A 388 14.84 18.31 0.02
CA LEU A 388 16.27 18.59 0.26
C LEU A 388 17.08 18.85 -1.03
N GLN A 389 16.41 19.39 -2.07
CA GLN A 389 17.04 19.74 -3.34
C GLN A 389 17.40 21.21 -3.43
N ALA A 390 18.60 21.50 -3.93
CA ALA A 390 19.00 22.86 -4.31
C ALA A 390 18.46 23.27 -5.69
N ASN A 391 18.05 22.31 -6.50
CA ASN A 391 17.47 22.56 -7.82
C ASN A 391 16.00 22.94 -7.67
N SER A 392 15.69 24.21 -7.94
CA SER A 392 14.34 24.76 -7.85
C SER A 392 13.33 24.11 -8.79
N THR A 393 13.78 23.39 -9.82
CA THR A 393 12.88 22.65 -10.73
C THR A 393 12.44 21.32 -10.13
N LEU A 394 13.27 20.71 -9.29
CA LEU A 394 12.97 19.45 -8.59
C LEU A 394 12.29 19.71 -7.24
N SER A 395 12.42 20.90 -6.68
CA SER A 395 11.82 21.27 -5.39
C SER A 395 10.49 22.03 -5.53
N ILE A 396 9.81 21.89 -6.67
CA ILE A 396 8.47 22.49 -6.86
C ILE A 396 7.49 21.72 -5.97
N GLY A 397 6.60 22.41 -5.26
CA GLY A 397 5.57 21.74 -4.44
C GLY A 397 4.74 20.73 -5.25
N ASP A 398 4.60 19.51 -4.75
CA ASP A 398 3.79 18.43 -5.33
C ASP A 398 2.45 18.32 -4.59
N ALA A 399 1.37 18.71 -5.24
CA ALA A 399 0.04 18.63 -4.66
C ALA A 399 -0.43 17.17 -4.49
N SER A 400 0.02 16.27 -5.36
CA SER A 400 -0.37 14.86 -5.30
C SER A 400 0.28 14.16 -4.12
N GLY A 401 1.61 14.23 -4.01
CA GLY A 401 2.36 13.66 -2.89
C GLY A 401 1.93 14.27 -1.54
N THR A 402 1.64 15.57 -1.53
CA THR A 402 1.08 16.23 -0.34
C THR A 402 -0.29 15.66 0.02
N ALA A 403 -1.19 15.45 -0.94
CA ALA A 403 -2.53 14.93 -0.68
C ALA A 403 -2.48 13.55 -0.01
N VAL A 404 -1.67 12.63 -0.53
CA VAL A 404 -1.55 11.27 0.04
C VAL A 404 -0.83 11.24 1.39
N VAL A 405 0.19 12.09 1.62
CA VAL A 405 0.83 12.22 2.94
C VAL A 405 -0.15 12.78 3.96
N VAL A 406 -0.93 13.80 3.61
CA VAL A 406 -1.94 14.39 4.49
C VAL A 406 -3.07 13.39 4.77
N ALA A 407 -3.48 12.61 3.78
CA ALA A 407 -4.44 11.51 3.96
C ALA A 407 -3.92 10.49 4.99
N ALA A 408 -2.69 10.01 4.80
CA ALA A 408 -2.04 9.08 5.72
C ALA A 408 -1.94 9.66 7.14
N TYR A 409 -1.59 10.95 7.25
CA TYR A 409 -1.47 11.62 8.55
C TYR A 409 -2.80 11.70 9.29
N TYR A 410 -3.89 12.09 8.63
CA TYR A 410 -5.21 12.15 9.27
C TYR A 410 -5.69 10.78 9.76
N ARG A 411 -5.41 9.71 9.00
CA ARG A 411 -5.64 8.34 9.47
C ARG A 411 -4.72 7.98 10.65
N PHE A 412 -3.45 8.36 10.61
CA PHE A 412 -2.49 8.13 11.70
C PHE A 412 -2.87 8.86 12.99
N VAL A 413 -3.40 10.08 12.92
CA VAL A 413 -3.86 10.86 14.08
C VAL A 413 -5.00 10.14 14.81
N LYS A 414 -5.90 9.48 14.08
CA LYS A 414 -6.98 8.66 14.64
C LYS A 414 -6.45 7.39 15.32
N LEU A 415 -5.52 6.72 14.66
CA LEU A 415 -4.96 5.45 15.10
C LEU A 415 -4.01 5.61 16.30
N CYS A 416 -3.13 6.61 16.25
CA CYS A 416 -2.04 6.84 17.20
C CYS A 416 -2.03 8.28 17.74
N PRO A 417 -3.09 8.78 18.40
CA PRO A 417 -3.16 10.17 18.88
C PRO A 417 -2.06 10.54 19.89
N TRP A 418 -1.41 9.56 20.53
CA TRP A 418 -0.27 9.77 21.42
C TRP A 418 1.07 10.02 20.71
N GLN A 419 1.15 9.72 19.40
CA GLN A 419 2.36 9.90 18.59
C GLN A 419 2.38 11.23 17.82
N VAL A 420 1.35 12.05 17.95
CA VAL A 420 1.21 13.31 17.21
C VAL A 420 1.26 14.52 18.14
N ASN A 421 1.51 15.71 17.57
CA ASN A 421 1.57 16.96 18.33
C ASN A 421 0.92 18.12 17.58
N ASN A 422 0.70 19.23 18.29
CA ASN A 422 0.01 20.41 17.74
C ASN A 422 0.72 21.02 16.52
N LYS A 423 2.05 20.94 16.45
CA LYS A 423 2.81 21.45 15.30
C LYS A 423 2.50 20.63 14.05
N MET A 424 2.56 19.30 14.16
CA MET A 424 2.23 18.40 13.05
C MET A 424 0.76 18.56 12.62
N ASN A 425 -0.18 18.70 13.56
CA ASN A 425 -1.59 18.96 13.25
C ASN A 425 -1.78 20.27 12.48
N ALA A 426 -1.10 21.34 12.89
CA ALA A 426 -1.14 22.61 12.18
C ALA A 426 -0.53 22.50 10.78
N SER A 427 0.62 21.83 10.64
CA SER A 427 1.26 21.59 9.33
C SER A 427 0.36 20.76 8.41
N ALA A 428 -0.29 19.71 8.90
CA ALA A 428 -1.23 18.92 8.11
C ALA A 428 -2.44 19.74 7.65
N SER A 429 -2.97 20.62 8.50
CA SER A 429 -4.07 21.53 8.11
C SER A 429 -3.61 22.52 7.03
N ASN A 430 -2.42 23.11 7.18
CA ASN A 430 -1.86 24.01 6.17
C ASN A 430 -1.63 23.28 4.85
N ALA A 431 -1.12 22.05 4.90
CA ALA A 431 -0.87 21.23 3.73
C ALA A 431 -2.16 20.81 3.02
N PHE A 432 -3.20 20.45 3.78
CA PHE A 432 -4.54 20.23 3.23
C PHE A 432 -5.03 21.48 2.49
N ASP A 433 -4.90 22.66 3.09
CA ASP A 433 -5.33 23.92 2.48
C ASP A 433 -4.51 24.23 1.22
N GLY A 434 -3.21 23.93 1.23
CA GLY A 434 -2.31 24.03 0.07
C GLY A 434 -2.76 23.14 -1.08
N VAL A 435 -3.11 21.87 -0.82
CA VAL A 435 -3.65 20.94 -1.83
C VAL A 435 -4.97 21.47 -2.40
N VAL A 436 -5.91 21.89 -1.55
CA VAL A 436 -7.21 22.43 -2.00
C VAL A 436 -7.02 23.67 -2.88
N ALA A 437 -6.03 24.51 -2.59
CA ALA A 437 -5.73 25.68 -3.41
C ALA A 437 -5.22 25.34 -4.83
N LYS A 438 -4.82 24.08 -5.08
CA LYS A 438 -4.41 23.60 -6.41
C LYS A 438 -5.52 22.86 -7.17
N ILE A 439 -6.75 22.82 -6.64
CA ILE A 439 -7.90 22.25 -7.32
C ILE A 439 -8.50 23.32 -8.24
N SER A 440 -8.62 23.00 -9.53
CA SER A 440 -9.25 23.86 -10.52
C SER A 440 -10.76 23.90 -10.35
N SER A 441 -11.42 24.90 -10.96
CA SER A 441 -12.87 25.05 -10.90
C SER A 441 -13.67 23.90 -11.51
N ASP A 442 -13.03 23.07 -12.33
CA ASP A 442 -13.61 21.87 -12.92
C ASP A 442 -13.19 20.57 -12.20
N GLY A 443 -12.53 20.65 -11.03
CA GLY A 443 -12.24 19.50 -10.18
C GLY A 443 -10.96 18.75 -10.53
N TRP A 444 -10.01 19.37 -11.24
CA TRP A 444 -8.68 18.80 -11.46
C TRP A 444 -7.70 19.24 -10.38
N LEU A 445 -7.03 18.29 -9.73
CA LEU A 445 -5.81 18.62 -8.99
C LEU A 445 -4.71 19.01 -9.98
N THR A 446 -4.16 20.21 -9.81
CA THR A 446 -3.05 20.73 -10.62
C THR A 446 -1.74 20.66 -9.84
N GLN A 447 -0.62 20.93 -10.52
CA GLN A 447 0.72 20.89 -9.91
C GLN A 447 1.02 19.50 -9.32
N VAL A 448 0.79 18.48 -10.16
CA VAL A 448 0.97 17.06 -9.88
C VAL A 448 2.18 16.52 -10.63
N PHE A 449 2.71 15.39 -10.17
CA PHE A 449 3.76 14.65 -10.88
C PHE A 449 3.23 13.96 -12.16
N ASP A 450 4.14 13.53 -13.03
CA ASP A 450 3.86 12.73 -14.24
C ASP A 450 3.88 11.22 -13.90
N PRO A 451 2.71 10.55 -13.81
CA PRO A 451 2.63 9.15 -13.40
C PRO A 451 3.09 8.18 -14.48
N GLU A 452 3.12 8.62 -15.74
CA GLU A 452 3.52 7.80 -16.88
C GLU A 452 5.04 7.79 -17.11
N TRP A 453 5.79 8.46 -16.22
CA TRP A 453 7.23 8.66 -16.35
C TRP A 453 7.64 9.27 -17.71
N THR A 454 6.71 9.90 -18.43
CA THR A 454 6.95 10.36 -19.81
C THR A 454 8.03 11.43 -19.86
N ASN A 455 8.17 12.20 -18.77
CA ASN A 455 9.22 13.22 -18.61
C ASN A 455 9.99 13.10 -17.28
N GLY A 456 9.98 11.92 -16.65
CA GLY A 456 10.43 11.71 -15.27
C GLY A 456 9.35 12.02 -14.23
N TRP A 457 9.56 11.62 -12.97
CA TRP A 457 8.62 11.87 -11.85
C TRP A 457 8.69 13.32 -11.35
N VAL A 458 8.54 14.28 -12.26
CA VAL A 458 8.74 15.70 -11.97
C VAL A 458 7.42 16.46 -12.03
N VAL A 459 7.24 17.41 -11.13
CA VAL A 459 6.10 18.34 -11.17
C VAL A 459 6.34 19.49 -12.15
N TYR A 460 5.38 19.69 -13.06
CA TYR A 460 5.37 20.84 -13.96
C TYR A 460 4.32 21.86 -13.54
N SER A 461 4.74 22.92 -12.86
CA SER A 461 3.86 24.03 -12.48
C SER A 461 3.22 24.68 -13.71
N GLY A 462 1.90 24.88 -13.66
CA GLY A 462 1.13 25.47 -14.77
C GLY A 462 0.92 24.54 -15.98
N SER A 463 1.31 23.27 -15.91
CA SER A 463 0.96 22.26 -16.92
C SER A 463 -0.52 21.86 -16.84
N ASN A 464 -1.06 21.29 -17.93
CA ASN A 464 -2.38 20.66 -17.92
C ASN A 464 -2.31 19.17 -17.57
N LEU A 465 -1.20 18.73 -16.97
CA LEU A 465 -0.96 17.34 -16.62
C LEU A 465 -2.05 16.86 -15.68
N ARG A 466 -2.55 15.64 -15.94
CA ARG A 466 -3.61 15.00 -15.18
C ARG A 466 -3.07 13.68 -14.67
N SER A 467 -2.96 13.55 -13.36
CA SER A 467 -2.54 12.30 -12.72
C SER A 467 -3.78 11.56 -12.22
N PRO A 468 -4.03 10.31 -12.66
CA PRO A 468 -5.14 9.51 -12.15
C PRO A 468 -5.04 9.28 -10.64
N GLU A 469 -3.83 9.00 -10.15
CA GLU A 469 -3.57 8.79 -8.72
C GLU A 469 -3.82 10.05 -7.90
N ALA A 470 -3.40 11.21 -8.39
CA ALA A 470 -3.59 12.48 -7.69
C ALA A 470 -5.06 12.77 -7.39
N GLN A 471 -5.96 12.42 -8.32
CA GLN A 471 -7.40 12.55 -8.12
C GLN A 471 -7.91 11.60 -7.04
N SER A 472 -7.49 10.34 -7.07
CA SER A 472 -7.81 9.35 -6.03
C SER A 472 -7.26 9.76 -4.65
N PHE A 473 -6.03 10.26 -4.59
CA PHE A 473 -5.41 10.75 -3.36
C PHE A 473 -6.13 11.96 -2.78
N THR A 474 -6.62 12.87 -3.62
CA THR A 474 -7.41 14.02 -3.16
C THR A 474 -8.71 13.58 -2.50
N ALA A 475 -9.41 12.60 -3.09
CA ALA A 475 -10.61 12.02 -2.49
C ALA A 475 -10.30 11.26 -1.18
N THR A 476 -9.18 10.53 -1.15
CA THR A 476 -8.69 9.82 0.05
C THR A 476 -8.33 10.79 1.17
N MET A 477 -7.71 11.92 0.84
CA MET A 477 -7.38 13.01 1.78
C MET A 477 -8.66 13.60 2.41
N TRP A 478 -9.69 13.83 1.59
CA TRP A 478 -10.99 14.28 2.09
C TRP A 478 -11.64 13.25 3.02
N ALA A 479 -11.65 11.96 2.63
CA ALA A 479 -12.23 10.89 3.45
C ALA A 479 -11.51 10.77 4.79
N ALA A 480 -10.17 10.81 4.78
CA ALA A 480 -9.34 10.78 5.98
C ALA A 480 -9.61 11.98 6.90
N ARG A 481 -9.68 13.21 6.37
CA ARG A 481 -9.98 14.40 7.17
C ARG A 481 -11.41 14.38 7.72
N THR A 482 -12.37 13.97 6.89
CA THR A 482 -13.79 13.79 7.28
C THR A 482 -13.90 12.85 8.47
N ALA A 483 -13.21 11.70 8.41
CA ALA A 483 -13.15 10.77 9.52
C ALA A 483 -12.46 11.41 10.74
N ALA A 484 -11.27 12.02 10.57
CA ALA A 484 -10.49 12.66 11.64
C ALA A 484 -11.28 13.69 12.46
N GLY A 485 -12.08 14.52 11.78
CA GLY A 485 -13.03 15.44 12.40
C GLY A 485 -12.46 16.81 12.80
N PHE A 486 -11.28 17.20 12.30
CA PHE A 486 -10.70 18.54 12.51
C PHE A 486 -9.81 19.02 11.35
#